data_AF-A0A5J4WA29-F1
#
_entry.id   AF-A0A5J4WA29-F1
#
_cell.length_a   1.000
_cell.length_b   1.000
_cell.length_c   1.000
_cell.angle_alpha   90.00
_cell.angle_beta   90.00
_cell.angle_gamma   90.00
#
_symmetry.space_group_name_H-M   'P 1'
#
loop_
_entity.id
_entity.type
_entity.pdbx_description
1 polymer ?
#
loop_
_entity_poly.entity_id
_entity_poly.type
_entity_poly.pdbx_seq_one_letter_code
_entity_poly.pdbx_strand_id
1 'polypeptide(L)'
;SHQQSKVSDPYTQQAGQNTFALGSPEGKHAHQPFGGACPPYCTGPGQPNTNCICDTDQTTGYLLSDCQASKVCTEADPPIGCTPTCTIPYGPVMVPQDSCFCKKSFDPSGCRCPLDPLELTGIRSDHCPCLPSGDIRQGTIYCNITDNCIEGVLEPSMSVCLCNENYLLPGCICTAQNKPKDCKTFLTPLPPITFCFPNIEQPTNCTCTQYDYHDGCTCPDDRSQLMGISPAACACNETGDPRAGGTCKVTEECNATLNPTIRGCFCTSNYQPDGCTCTSAIHPDNEEGCVCDQDEDAVYDLTTCRATKTCIEYNNPIGCRCASDDDVAYGKTQCQSSKVCTGTDIPEGCTPNCTATTQESVELNSCFCTATNNPSGCRCPIDSLKLTGIPISRCACRPTGDIRGGTTCLATDECIEGVLVPSDRNCLCNANYQPSGCMCNPPYSPLGCKNQPPLRPPVD
;
A
#
# COMPACT_ATOMS: atom_id res chain seq x y z
N SER A 1 3.82 58.06 32.85
CA SER A 1 5.26 58.33 33.01
C SER A 1 5.98 58.10 31.69
N HIS A 2 6.74 59.12 31.26
CA HIS A 2 7.97 59.12 30.45
C HIS A 2 8.00 58.38 29.08
N GLN A 3 8.58 58.89 27.99
CA GLN A 3 9.32 60.12 27.67
C GLN A 3 9.50 60.23 26.12
N GLN A 4 9.50 61.47 25.60
CA GLN A 4 10.27 62.06 24.45
C GLN A 4 10.04 61.56 23.00
N SER A 5 9.51 62.39 22.07
CA SER A 5 10.09 63.56 21.31
C SER A 5 11.07 63.14 20.19
N LYS A 6 10.71 63.29 18.89
CA LYS A 6 10.90 64.47 17.98
C LYS A 6 12.39 64.68 17.59
N VAL A 7 12.86 65.03 16.38
CA VAL A 7 12.38 65.52 15.05
C VAL A 7 13.66 65.53 14.15
N SER A 8 13.62 65.36 12.81
CA SER A 8 13.90 66.42 11.80
C SER A 8 14.00 65.86 10.36
N ASP A 9 13.05 66.19 9.49
CA ASP A 9 13.17 67.08 8.29
C ASP A 9 14.09 66.76 7.07
N PRO A 10 13.82 67.38 5.88
CA PRO A 10 13.56 66.68 4.61
C PRO A 10 14.47 67.12 3.43
N TYR A 11 14.30 66.57 2.21
CA TYR A 11 14.48 67.29 0.94
C TYR A 11 13.95 66.49 -0.27
N THR A 12 13.31 67.20 -1.21
CA THR A 12 12.75 66.75 -2.49
C THR A 12 13.51 67.43 -3.64
N GLN A 13 13.65 66.77 -4.80
CA GLN A 13 13.45 67.26 -6.21
C GLN A 13 14.31 66.45 -7.22
N GLN A 14 13.68 65.71 -8.15
CA GLN A 14 13.45 65.99 -9.61
C GLN A 14 14.61 65.50 -10.52
N ALA A 15 14.48 65.06 -11.77
CA ALA A 15 13.40 64.58 -12.66
C ALA A 15 14.05 64.19 -14.03
N GLY A 16 13.38 63.35 -14.82
CA GLY A 16 13.51 63.23 -16.30
C GLY A 16 14.38 62.05 -16.80
N GLN A 17 14.08 61.34 -17.87
CA GLN A 17 13.01 61.39 -18.87
C GLN A 17 13.20 60.17 -19.84
N ASN A 18 12.18 59.85 -20.65
CA ASN A 18 12.23 59.08 -21.92
C ASN A 18 12.30 57.53 -21.84
N THR A 19 11.64 56.71 -22.67
CA THR A 19 10.44 56.73 -23.56
C THR A 19 10.33 55.28 -24.07
N PHE A 20 9.11 54.74 -24.22
CA PHE A 20 8.81 53.45 -24.86
C PHE A 20 8.62 53.56 -26.39
N ALA A 21 9.07 52.57 -27.17
CA ALA A 21 8.48 52.08 -28.44
C ALA A 21 9.27 50.83 -28.96
N LEU A 22 8.69 49.62 -29.03
CA LEU A 22 7.97 48.95 -30.14
C LEU A 22 8.83 47.90 -30.90
N GLY A 23 8.31 46.66 -31.04
CA GLY A 23 8.63 45.72 -32.15
C GLY A 23 9.23 44.34 -31.79
N SER A 24 8.49 43.25 -32.05
CA SER A 24 8.99 41.84 -32.23
C SER A 24 9.61 41.64 -33.64
N PRO A 25 10.10 40.46 -34.11
CA PRO A 25 10.39 39.15 -33.49
C PRO A 25 11.80 38.56 -33.89
N GLU A 26 12.03 37.28 -33.55
CA GLU A 26 13.07 36.35 -34.06
C GLU A 26 14.51 36.48 -33.54
N GLY A 27 14.93 35.47 -32.77
CA GLY A 27 16.31 35.22 -32.39
C GLY A 27 16.59 33.72 -32.33
N LYS A 28 16.90 33.12 -33.49
CA LYS A 28 17.56 31.82 -33.57
C LYS A 28 18.91 31.93 -32.87
N HIS A 29 19.09 31.28 -31.72
CA HIS A 29 20.40 31.16 -31.11
C HIS A 29 21.20 30.07 -31.81
N ALA A 30 22.05 30.50 -32.74
CA ALA A 30 23.16 29.72 -33.23
C ALA A 30 24.27 29.72 -32.17
N HIS A 31 24.62 28.55 -31.64
CA HIS A 31 25.89 28.32 -30.95
C HIS A 31 26.85 27.57 -31.89
N GLN A 32 28.05 28.13 -32.05
CA GLN A 32 29.19 27.55 -32.77
C GLN A 32 30.03 26.63 -31.84
N PRO A 33 30.92 25.79 -32.39
CA PRO A 33 30.98 24.37 -32.06
C PRO A 33 32.03 24.04 -31.00
N PHE A 34 31.63 23.30 -29.97
CA PHE A 34 32.52 22.39 -29.26
C PHE A 34 32.21 20.97 -29.76
N GLY A 35 33.25 20.23 -30.15
CA GLY A 35 33.16 18.95 -30.86
C GLY A 35 32.60 17.77 -30.07
N GLY A 36 31.38 17.88 -29.55
CA GLY A 36 30.54 16.76 -29.14
C GLY A 36 29.29 16.78 -30.00
N ALA A 37 28.86 15.62 -30.49
CA ALA A 37 27.54 15.50 -31.11
C ALA A 37 26.47 16.01 -30.12
N CYS A 38 25.51 16.82 -30.59
CA CYS A 38 24.38 17.20 -29.75
C CYS A 38 23.72 15.92 -29.20
N PRO A 39 23.41 15.86 -27.90
CA PRO A 39 22.69 14.72 -27.36
C PRO A 39 21.38 14.53 -28.13
N PRO A 40 21.04 13.29 -28.53
CA PRO A 40 19.84 13.04 -29.29
C PRO A 40 18.58 13.33 -28.45
N TYR A 41 17.45 13.62 -29.09
CA TYR A 41 16.19 13.73 -28.37
C TYR A 41 15.70 12.37 -27.89
N CYS A 42 15.08 12.36 -26.72
CA CYS A 42 14.50 11.14 -26.18
C CYS A 42 13.27 10.74 -27.01
N THR A 43 13.29 9.54 -27.56
CA THR A 43 12.14 8.91 -28.23
C THR A 43 11.42 7.91 -27.32
N GLY A 44 11.99 7.67 -26.13
CA GLY A 44 11.45 6.85 -25.05
C GLY A 44 12.39 6.90 -23.85
N PRO A 45 12.06 6.24 -22.73
CA PRO A 45 12.89 6.25 -21.54
C PRO A 45 14.30 5.68 -21.82
N GLY A 46 15.34 6.48 -21.57
CA GLY A 46 16.74 6.07 -21.82
C GLY A 46 17.10 5.82 -23.29
N GLN A 47 16.20 6.14 -24.24
CA GLN A 47 16.41 5.93 -25.68
C GLN A 47 16.61 7.27 -26.40
N PRO A 48 17.60 7.38 -27.30
CA PRO A 48 18.55 6.33 -27.72
C PRO A 48 19.73 6.12 -26.75
N ASN A 49 19.86 6.96 -25.71
CA ASN A 49 20.74 6.73 -24.57
C ASN A 49 20.23 7.53 -23.35
N THR A 50 20.74 7.23 -22.16
CA THR A 50 20.35 7.88 -20.90
C THR A 50 20.60 9.40 -20.89
N ASN A 51 21.53 9.88 -21.71
CA ASN A 51 21.88 11.29 -21.88
C ASN A 51 21.05 12.03 -22.95
N CYS A 52 20.01 11.39 -23.52
CA CYS A 52 19.11 12.05 -24.46
C CYS A 52 18.44 13.29 -23.84
N ILE A 53 18.04 14.28 -24.64
CA ILE A 53 17.34 15.49 -24.17
C ILE A 53 15.83 15.35 -24.39
N CYS A 54 15.02 15.82 -23.45
CA CYS A 54 13.57 15.82 -23.62
C CYS A 54 13.15 16.86 -24.65
N ASP A 55 12.39 16.43 -25.65
CA ASP A 55 11.91 17.30 -26.72
C ASP A 55 10.75 18.17 -26.22
N THR A 56 10.99 19.48 -26.12
CA THR A 56 9.99 20.46 -25.68
C THR A 56 8.90 20.69 -26.74
N ASP A 57 9.20 20.39 -28.00
CA ASP A 57 8.30 20.60 -29.13
C ASP A 57 7.45 19.34 -29.42
N GLN A 58 7.62 18.27 -28.62
CA GLN A 58 6.87 17.00 -28.67
C GLN A 58 6.88 16.29 -30.03
N THR A 59 7.92 16.49 -30.83
CA THR A 59 8.03 15.93 -32.18
C THR A 59 8.49 14.46 -32.19
N THR A 60 9.07 13.97 -31.08
CA THR A 60 9.54 12.57 -30.95
C THR A 60 8.46 11.55 -30.60
N GLY A 61 7.24 12.00 -30.27
CA GLY A 61 6.16 11.12 -29.79
C GLY A 61 6.32 10.66 -28.34
N TYR A 62 7.40 11.05 -27.66
CA TYR A 62 7.57 10.86 -26.22
C TYR A 62 7.20 12.15 -25.48
N LEU A 63 6.10 12.11 -24.72
CA LEU A 63 5.56 13.29 -24.04
C LEU A 63 6.61 13.95 -23.13
N LEU A 64 6.68 15.28 -23.17
CA LEU A 64 7.67 16.05 -22.41
C LEU A 64 7.63 15.73 -20.90
N SER A 65 6.43 15.58 -20.33
CA SER A 65 6.22 15.21 -18.92
C SER A 65 6.79 13.83 -18.59
N ASP A 66 6.52 12.85 -19.45
CA ASP A 66 6.95 11.46 -19.25
C ASP A 66 8.47 11.37 -19.40
N CYS A 67 9.01 12.12 -20.36
CA CYS A 67 10.45 12.25 -20.55
C CYS A 67 11.13 12.86 -19.34
N GLN A 68 10.63 13.98 -18.81
CA GLN A 68 11.21 14.64 -17.63
C GLN A 68 11.15 13.73 -16.40
N ALA A 69 10.01 13.06 -16.19
CA ALA A 69 9.83 12.10 -15.10
C ALA A 69 10.67 10.80 -15.26
N SER A 70 11.20 10.53 -16.45
CA SER A 70 12.12 9.42 -16.69
C SER A 70 13.59 9.78 -16.45
N LYS A 71 13.91 11.05 -16.15
CA LYS A 71 15.28 11.50 -15.87
C LYS A 71 15.59 11.41 -14.38
N VAL A 72 16.75 10.83 -14.07
CA VAL A 72 17.29 10.79 -12.70
C VAL A 72 17.77 12.19 -12.30
N CYS A 73 17.34 12.69 -11.14
CA CYS A 73 17.86 13.94 -10.60
C CYS A 73 19.36 13.80 -10.22
N THR A 74 20.26 14.50 -10.90
CA THR A 74 21.68 14.61 -10.53
C THR A 74 21.97 15.99 -9.94
N GLU A 75 22.75 16.06 -8.86
CA GLU A 75 22.89 17.24 -7.97
C GLU A 75 23.55 18.50 -8.57
N ALA A 76 23.82 18.56 -9.87
CA ALA A 76 24.47 19.72 -10.49
C ALA A 76 23.49 20.74 -11.12
N ASP A 77 22.30 20.30 -11.57
CA ASP A 77 21.19 21.16 -12.02
C ASP A 77 20.03 20.21 -12.46
N PRO A 78 19.21 19.70 -11.52
CA PRO A 78 18.17 18.74 -11.85
C PRO A 78 17.05 19.39 -12.68
N PRO A 79 16.61 18.77 -13.80
CA PRO A 79 15.48 19.28 -14.56
C PRO A 79 14.20 19.31 -13.72
N ILE A 80 13.38 20.34 -13.92
CA ILE A 80 12.06 20.45 -13.24
C ILE A 80 11.25 19.19 -13.59
N GLY A 81 10.82 18.44 -12.57
CA GLY A 81 10.04 17.21 -12.73
C GLY A 81 10.85 15.92 -12.84
N CYS A 82 12.16 15.93 -12.57
CA CYS A 82 12.95 14.70 -12.47
C CYS A 82 12.57 13.86 -11.25
N THR A 83 12.86 12.56 -11.32
CA THR A 83 12.63 11.63 -10.20
C THR A 83 13.96 11.33 -9.49
N PRO A 84 14.06 11.49 -8.16
CA PRO A 84 15.28 11.20 -7.40
C PRO A 84 15.55 9.69 -7.30
N THR A 85 16.76 9.27 -6.92
CA THR A 85 17.01 7.87 -6.55
C THR A 85 16.49 7.58 -5.14
N CYS A 86 15.97 6.39 -4.91
CA CYS A 86 15.50 6.03 -3.57
C CYS A 86 16.67 5.96 -2.58
N THR A 87 16.49 6.53 -1.38
CA THR A 87 17.47 6.49 -0.28
C THR A 87 17.05 5.56 0.85
N ILE A 88 15.81 5.07 0.80
CA ILE A 88 15.23 4.16 1.79
C ILE A 88 15.55 2.72 1.36
N PRO A 89 16.17 1.90 2.23
CA PRO A 89 16.49 0.51 1.92
C PRO A 89 15.24 -0.38 1.94
N TYR A 90 15.40 -1.65 1.53
CA TYR A 90 14.33 -2.65 1.57
C TYR A 90 13.70 -2.77 2.98
N GLY A 91 12.37 -2.79 3.05
CA GLY A 91 11.57 -2.87 4.28
C GLY A 91 10.07 -2.69 4.00
N PRO A 92 9.17 -2.78 5.01
CA PRO A 92 7.70 -2.64 4.82
C PRO A 92 7.25 -1.20 4.49
N VAL A 93 8.19 -0.32 4.16
CA VAL A 93 7.94 1.10 3.93
C VAL A 93 7.53 1.28 2.47
N MET A 94 6.25 1.62 2.27
CA MET A 94 5.70 1.94 0.95
C MET A 94 5.99 3.40 0.62
N VAL A 95 6.64 3.66 -0.53
CA VAL A 95 6.82 5.03 -1.03
C VAL A 95 5.66 5.39 -1.97
N PRO A 96 5.32 6.69 -2.12
CA PRO A 96 4.36 7.10 -3.13
C PRO A 96 4.78 6.61 -4.52
N GLN A 97 3.82 6.22 -5.34
CA GLN A 97 4.12 5.60 -6.63
C GLN A 97 4.95 6.51 -7.53
N ASP A 98 6.01 5.97 -8.12
CA ASP A 98 6.97 6.65 -8.98
C ASP A 98 7.76 7.80 -8.30
N SER A 99 7.72 7.92 -6.97
CA SER A 99 8.36 9.05 -6.27
C SER A 99 9.90 9.01 -6.28
N CYS A 100 10.49 7.84 -6.51
CA CYS A 100 11.93 7.67 -6.62
C CYS A 100 12.30 6.47 -7.51
N PHE A 101 13.47 6.48 -8.14
CA PHE A 101 14.00 5.37 -8.92
C PHE A 101 14.52 4.26 -8.01
N CYS A 102 14.06 3.04 -8.25
CA CYS A 102 14.59 1.86 -7.59
C CYS A 102 16.07 1.67 -7.95
N LYS A 103 16.86 1.28 -6.96
CA LYS A 103 18.25 0.88 -7.16
C LYS A 103 18.54 -0.35 -6.31
N LYS A 104 19.58 -1.12 -6.65
CA LYS A 104 20.08 -2.22 -5.82
C LYS A 104 20.14 -1.83 -4.34
N SER A 105 19.48 -2.63 -3.49
CA SER A 105 19.35 -2.45 -2.03
C SER A 105 18.47 -1.27 -1.57
N PHE A 106 17.93 -0.48 -2.50
CA PHE A 106 17.06 0.69 -2.27
C PHE A 106 15.88 0.64 -3.25
N ASP A 107 15.10 -0.44 -3.16
CA ASP A 107 13.95 -0.74 -4.00
C ASP A 107 12.68 -0.91 -3.15
N PRO A 108 12.17 0.13 -2.46
CA PRO A 108 10.92 0.02 -1.70
C PRO A 108 9.71 -0.16 -2.62
N SER A 109 8.63 -0.77 -2.13
CA SER A 109 7.40 -0.92 -2.93
C SER A 109 6.85 0.46 -3.34
N GLY A 110 6.52 0.61 -4.63
CA GLY A 110 6.07 1.88 -5.23
C GLY A 110 7.17 2.70 -5.92
N CYS A 111 8.44 2.30 -5.84
CA CYS A 111 9.50 2.98 -6.59
C CYS A 111 9.36 2.77 -8.11
N ARG A 112 9.87 3.73 -8.88
CA ARG A 112 9.92 3.67 -10.34
C ARG A 112 11.04 2.75 -10.80
N CYS A 113 10.69 1.77 -11.61
CA CYS A 113 11.63 0.74 -12.05
C CYS A 113 12.58 1.22 -13.14
N PRO A 114 13.87 0.81 -13.08
CA PRO A 114 14.79 0.98 -14.19
C PRO A 114 14.27 0.27 -15.43
N LEU A 115 14.38 0.93 -16.57
CA LEU A 115 14.06 0.36 -17.88
C LEU A 115 15.32 -0.11 -18.62
N ASP A 116 16.49 0.28 -18.14
CA ASP A 116 17.76 -0.34 -18.53
C ASP A 116 17.88 -1.70 -17.82
N PRO A 117 17.96 -2.82 -18.56
CA PRO A 117 18.10 -4.13 -17.95
C PRO A 117 19.32 -4.25 -17.02
N LEU A 118 20.43 -3.57 -17.29
CA LEU A 118 21.62 -3.65 -16.43
C LEU A 118 21.36 -3.11 -15.02
N GLU A 119 20.55 -2.08 -14.91
CA GLU A 119 20.22 -1.40 -13.65
C GLU A 119 19.21 -2.18 -12.80
N LEU A 120 18.57 -3.23 -13.35
CA LEU A 120 17.71 -4.16 -12.62
C LEU A 120 18.51 -5.15 -11.75
N THR A 121 19.84 -5.11 -11.78
CA THR A 121 20.70 -6.05 -11.03
C THR A 121 20.44 -5.90 -9.52
N GLY A 122 19.84 -6.92 -8.91
CA GLY A 122 19.57 -6.94 -7.47
C GLY A 122 18.37 -6.09 -7.05
N ILE A 123 17.44 -5.82 -7.96
CA ILE A 123 16.11 -5.24 -7.71
C ILE A 123 15.07 -6.36 -7.84
N ARG A 124 14.17 -6.49 -6.86
CA ARG A 124 13.20 -7.60 -6.82
C ARG A 124 12.13 -7.48 -7.89
N SER A 125 11.59 -8.61 -8.34
CA SER A 125 10.56 -8.66 -9.39
C SER A 125 9.15 -8.29 -8.93
N ASP A 126 8.86 -8.42 -7.64
CA ASP A 126 7.60 -7.99 -7.03
C ASP A 126 7.53 -6.48 -6.82
N HIS A 127 8.68 -5.80 -6.79
CA HIS A 127 8.75 -4.34 -6.80
C HIS A 127 8.91 -3.79 -8.23
N CYS A 128 9.69 -4.50 -9.06
CA CYS A 128 9.87 -4.18 -10.46
C CYS A 128 9.56 -5.35 -11.38
N PRO A 129 8.40 -5.34 -12.06
CA PRO A 129 8.01 -6.39 -12.99
C PRO A 129 9.12 -6.74 -13.97
N CYS A 130 9.20 -8.02 -14.33
CA CYS A 130 10.17 -8.49 -15.31
C CYS A 130 9.94 -7.81 -16.66
N LEU A 131 11.02 -7.34 -17.31
CA LEU A 131 10.90 -6.80 -18.66
C LEU A 131 10.55 -7.94 -19.63
N PRO A 132 9.72 -7.66 -20.64
CA PRO A 132 9.25 -8.67 -21.59
C PRO A 132 10.36 -9.26 -22.48
N SER A 133 11.52 -8.61 -22.56
CA SER A 133 12.70 -9.12 -23.28
C SER A 133 13.97 -8.50 -22.70
N GLY A 134 15.05 -9.27 -22.63
CA GLY A 134 16.38 -8.76 -22.27
C GLY A 134 16.55 -8.39 -20.79
N ASP A 135 15.59 -8.72 -19.92
CA ASP A 135 15.74 -8.57 -18.47
C ASP A 135 16.87 -9.50 -17.98
N ILE A 136 17.91 -8.91 -17.38
CA ILE A 136 19.06 -9.68 -16.89
C ILE A 136 18.70 -10.64 -15.75
N ARG A 137 17.51 -10.48 -15.15
CA ARG A 137 16.99 -11.36 -14.09
C ARG A 137 16.28 -12.59 -14.67
N GLN A 138 16.09 -12.69 -15.99
CA GLN A 138 15.52 -13.90 -16.62
C GLN A 138 16.35 -15.13 -16.27
N GLY A 139 15.68 -16.23 -15.93
CA GLY A 139 16.35 -17.47 -15.51
C GLY A 139 16.88 -17.46 -14.07
N THR A 140 16.58 -16.41 -13.31
CA THR A 140 16.77 -16.36 -11.86
C THR A 140 15.44 -16.60 -11.15
N ILE A 141 15.47 -16.76 -9.83
CA ILE A 141 14.27 -16.88 -8.99
C ILE A 141 13.32 -15.68 -9.10
N TYR A 142 13.79 -14.54 -9.63
CA TYR A 142 13.02 -13.31 -9.76
C TYR A 142 12.21 -13.27 -11.06
N CYS A 143 12.69 -13.85 -12.17
CA CYS A 143 12.00 -13.81 -13.46
C CYS A 143 12.08 -15.16 -14.20
N ASN A 144 10.91 -15.74 -14.49
CA ASN A 144 10.80 -16.96 -15.28
C ASN A 144 11.31 -16.76 -16.71
N ILE A 145 11.91 -17.80 -17.29
CA ILE A 145 12.40 -17.77 -18.67
C ILE A 145 11.22 -17.86 -19.62
N THR A 146 10.97 -16.80 -20.39
CA THR A 146 9.93 -16.76 -21.43
C THR A 146 10.51 -16.81 -22.84
N ASP A 147 11.81 -16.60 -22.99
CA ASP A 147 12.47 -16.36 -24.28
C ASP A 147 13.23 -17.59 -24.79
N ASN A 148 13.03 -17.89 -26.08
CA ASN A 148 13.78 -18.92 -26.81
C ASN A 148 15.01 -18.29 -27.48
N CYS A 149 16.15 -19.00 -27.51
CA CYS A 149 17.36 -18.51 -28.17
C CYS A 149 17.08 -18.37 -29.70
N ILE A 150 17.04 -17.14 -30.22
CA ILE A 150 16.91 -16.81 -31.66
C ILE A 150 18.13 -15.99 -32.09
N GLU A 151 18.72 -16.31 -33.23
CA GLU A 151 19.91 -15.63 -33.76
C GLU A 151 19.62 -14.13 -34.00
N GLY A 152 20.47 -13.25 -33.45
CA GLY A 152 20.46 -11.81 -33.72
C GLY A 152 19.61 -10.93 -32.79
N VAL A 153 18.97 -11.47 -31.75
CA VAL A 153 18.11 -10.70 -30.83
C VAL A 153 18.71 -10.50 -29.44
N LEU A 154 19.66 -11.34 -29.01
CA LEU A 154 20.25 -11.27 -27.67
C LEU A 154 21.78 -11.40 -27.75
N GLU A 155 22.50 -10.41 -27.23
CA GLU A 155 23.95 -10.47 -27.07
C GLU A 155 24.32 -11.58 -26.05
N PRO A 156 25.22 -12.51 -26.38
CA PRO A 156 25.43 -13.77 -25.63
C PRO A 156 26.12 -13.61 -24.28
N SER A 157 26.42 -12.39 -23.82
CA SER A 157 27.22 -12.17 -22.62
C SER A 157 26.41 -11.95 -21.33
N MET A 158 25.08 -11.73 -21.41
CA MET A 158 24.30 -11.22 -20.27
C MET A 158 22.89 -11.81 -20.06
N SER A 159 22.40 -12.70 -20.95
CA SER A 159 21.01 -13.21 -20.89
C SER A 159 20.94 -14.75 -20.83
N VAL A 160 20.00 -15.29 -20.03
CA VAL A 160 19.74 -16.72 -19.87
C VAL A 160 18.42 -17.09 -20.56
N CYS A 161 18.44 -18.03 -21.51
CA CYS A 161 17.30 -18.35 -22.38
C CYS A 161 17.09 -19.88 -22.54
N LEU A 162 15.93 -20.30 -23.09
CA LEU A 162 15.66 -21.72 -23.39
C LEU A 162 16.26 -22.14 -24.73
N CYS A 163 16.97 -23.28 -24.76
CA CYS A 163 17.41 -23.92 -26.01
C CYS A 163 16.23 -24.50 -26.80
N ASN A 164 16.35 -24.50 -28.13
CA ASN A 164 15.49 -25.29 -29.02
C ASN A 164 16.31 -26.34 -29.80
N GLU A 165 15.65 -27.21 -30.56
CA GLU A 165 16.29 -28.33 -31.29
C GLU A 165 17.38 -27.91 -32.30
N ASN A 166 17.39 -26.64 -32.73
CA ASN A 166 18.28 -26.10 -33.76
C ASN A 166 19.39 -25.18 -33.24
N TYR A 167 19.38 -24.76 -31.96
CA TYR A 167 20.31 -23.74 -31.46
C TYR A 167 20.89 -24.06 -30.07
N LEU A 168 22.22 -24.18 -30.01
CA LEU A 168 23.03 -24.39 -28.80
C LEU A 168 24.09 -23.27 -28.71
N LEU A 169 23.75 -22.18 -28.03
CA LEU A 169 24.66 -21.07 -27.75
C LEU A 169 25.17 -21.13 -26.29
N PRO A 170 26.36 -20.59 -25.98
CA PRO A 170 26.80 -20.40 -24.60
C PRO A 170 25.79 -19.52 -23.83
N GLY A 171 25.29 -19.98 -22.69
CA GLY A 171 24.33 -19.23 -21.84
C GLY A 171 22.87 -19.71 -21.87
N CYS A 172 22.50 -20.64 -22.76
CA CYS A 172 21.14 -21.20 -22.81
C CYS A 172 20.97 -22.41 -21.85
N ILE A 173 19.78 -22.58 -21.24
CA ILE A 173 19.40 -23.70 -20.37
C ILE A 173 18.54 -24.70 -21.16
N CYS A 174 18.86 -26.00 -21.08
CA CYS A 174 18.08 -27.08 -21.69
C CYS A 174 17.12 -27.72 -20.69
N THR A 175 15.83 -27.76 -20.99
CA THR A 175 14.82 -28.50 -20.21
C THR A 175 14.61 -29.92 -20.75
N ALA A 176 13.96 -30.79 -19.97
CA ALA A 176 13.72 -32.19 -20.33
C ALA A 176 12.90 -32.38 -21.63
N GLN A 177 12.15 -31.36 -22.05
CA GLN A 177 11.32 -31.37 -23.26
C GLN A 177 12.09 -30.95 -24.52
N ASN A 178 13.19 -30.19 -24.39
CA ASN A 178 13.98 -29.64 -25.49
C ASN A 178 15.43 -30.14 -25.43
N LYS A 179 15.64 -31.44 -25.63
CA LYS A 179 16.98 -32.07 -25.57
C LYS A 179 17.51 -32.39 -26.98
N PRO A 180 18.32 -31.51 -27.62
CA PRO A 180 19.10 -31.93 -28.78
C PRO A 180 20.12 -32.99 -28.38
N LYS A 181 20.45 -33.89 -29.31
CA LYS A 181 21.32 -35.07 -29.06
C LYS A 181 22.74 -34.76 -28.56
N ASP A 182 23.22 -33.52 -28.68
CA ASP A 182 24.61 -33.14 -28.43
C ASP A 182 24.83 -32.13 -27.29
N CYS A 183 23.89 -31.98 -26.36
CA CYS A 183 24.08 -31.08 -25.21
C CYS A 183 25.17 -31.62 -24.26
N LYS A 184 26.42 -31.15 -24.45
CA LYS A 184 27.53 -31.41 -23.52
C LYS A 184 27.30 -30.65 -22.22
N THR A 185 27.08 -31.39 -21.14
CA THR A 185 27.10 -30.89 -19.76
C THR A 185 28.40 -30.15 -19.46
N PHE A 186 28.35 -28.81 -19.41
CA PHE A 186 29.35 -28.01 -18.69
C PHE A 186 29.03 -28.10 -17.19
N LEU A 187 29.47 -29.18 -16.56
CA LEU A 187 29.59 -29.25 -15.11
C LEU A 187 30.91 -28.58 -14.72
N THR A 188 30.88 -27.26 -14.55
CA THR A 188 31.82 -26.61 -13.61
C THR A 188 31.08 -26.40 -12.30
N PRO A 189 31.62 -26.83 -11.14
CA PRO A 189 30.91 -26.73 -9.87
C PRO A 189 30.87 -25.26 -9.44
N LEU A 190 29.69 -24.65 -9.54
CA LEU A 190 29.34 -23.53 -8.65
C LEU A 190 29.18 -24.10 -7.23
N PRO A 191 29.45 -23.30 -6.17
CA PRO A 191 29.26 -23.74 -4.79
C PRO A 191 27.82 -24.25 -4.60
N PRO A 192 27.57 -25.21 -3.69
CA PRO A 192 26.27 -25.83 -3.55
C PRO A 192 25.27 -24.77 -3.11
N ILE A 193 24.45 -24.29 -4.05
CA ILE A 193 23.29 -23.50 -3.70
C ILE A 193 22.14 -24.49 -3.52
N THR A 194 21.83 -24.75 -2.26
CA THR A 194 20.78 -25.65 -1.81
C THR A 194 19.43 -24.92 -1.91
N PHE A 195 18.86 -24.80 -3.10
CA PHE A 195 17.48 -24.31 -3.29
C PHE A 195 16.50 -25.48 -3.44
N CYS A 196 15.33 -25.40 -2.79
CA CYS A 196 14.27 -26.39 -2.91
C CYS A 196 13.47 -26.10 -4.19
N PHE A 197 13.69 -26.85 -5.27
CA PHE A 197 12.88 -26.66 -6.48
C PHE A 197 11.59 -27.51 -6.42
N PRO A 198 10.41 -26.92 -6.69
CA PRO A 198 9.21 -27.72 -6.90
C PRO A 198 9.32 -28.48 -8.24
N ASN A 199 9.21 -29.82 -8.19
CA ASN A 199 9.11 -30.76 -9.32
C ASN A 199 10.40 -31.36 -9.95
N ILE A 200 11.54 -31.33 -9.26
CA ILE A 200 12.68 -32.22 -9.56
C ILE A 200 12.95 -33.02 -8.29
N GLU A 201 13.41 -34.28 -8.39
CA GLU A 201 13.80 -35.12 -7.24
C GLU A 201 14.46 -34.26 -6.15
N GLN A 202 13.71 -33.98 -5.08
CA GLN A 202 14.10 -33.05 -4.03
C GLN A 202 15.45 -33.53 -3.47
N PRO A 203 16.51 -32.71 -3.47
CA PRO A 203 17.68 -33.04 -2.68
C PRO A 203 17.20 -33.18 -1.23
N THR A 204 17.46 -34.34 -0.62
CA THR A 204 16.90 -34.80 0.67
C THR A 204 17.33 -33.97 1.89
N ASN A 205 17.59 -32.67 1.75
CA ASN A 205 18.19 -31.84 2.81
C ASN A 205 18.07 -30.32 2.62
N CYS A 206 17.04 -29.80 1.95
CA CYS A 206 16.91 -28.35 1.76
C CYS A 206 16.21 -27.69 2.97
N THR A 207 16.66 -26.48 3.36
CA THR A 207 16.19 -25.78 4.57
C THR A 207 15.17 -24.71 4.21
N CYS A 208 14.04 -24.63 4.93
CA CYS A 208 13.02 -23.63 4.70
C CYS A 208 13.56 -22.22 4.92
N THR A 209 13.20 -21.28 4.06
CA THR A 209 13.47 -19.85 4.23
C THR A 209 12.18 -19.05 4.04
N GLN A 210 12.14 -17.77 4.42
CA GLN A 210 10.96 -16.92 4.17
C GLN A 210 10.57 -16.80 2.68
N TYR A 211 11.45 -17.19 1.77
CA TYR A 211 11.26 -17.12 0.32
C TYR A 211 11.11 -18.50 -0.35
N ASP A 212 11.41 -19.58 0.37
CA ASP A 212 11.46 -20.95 -0.17
C ASP A 212 11.07 -21.94 0.94
N TYR A 213 9.76 -22.16 1.10
CA TYR A 213 9.18 -22.99 2.17
C TYR A 213 8.15 -24.00 1.65
N HIS A 214 8.41 -24.58 0.47
CA HIS A 214 7.55 -25.60 -0.12
C HIS A 214 7.40 -26.86 0.75
N ASP A 215 6.35 -27.65 0.47
CA ASP A 215 6.07 -28.90 1.18
C ASP A 215 7.28 -29.83 1.21
N GLY A 216 7.80 -30.10 2.41
CA GLY A 216 8.89 -31.04 2.66
C GLY A 216 10.29 -30.44 2.91
N CYS A 217 10.44 -29.12 3.03
CA CYS A 217 11.69 -28.50 3.49
C CYS A 217 11.95 -28.77 5.00
N THR A 218 13.22 -28.78 5.41
CA THR A 218 13.62 -28.90 6.82
C THR A 218 13.65 -27.51 7.46
N CYS A 219 13.04 -27.33 8.63
CA CYS A 219 13.05 -26.02 9.29
C CYS A 219 14.44 -25.61 9.77
N PRO A 220 14.79 -24.30 9.72
CA PRO A 220 16.02 -23.80 10.31
C PRO A 220 16.14 -24.11 11.81
N ASP A 221 17.31 -24.57 12.24
CA ASP A 221 17.63 -24.72 13.67
C ASP A 221 17.79 -23.36 14.36
N ASP A 222 18.30 -22.37 13.63
CA ASP A 222 18.39 -20.99 14.11
C ASP A 222 17.01 -20.34 14.08
N ARG A 223 16.45 -20.13 15.27
CA ARG A 223 15.11 -19.58 15.46
C ARG A 223 14.94 -18.24 14.77
N SER A 224 15.98 -17.41 14.69
CA SER A 224 15.88 -16.08 14.05
C SER A 224 15.52 -16.16 12.56
N GLN A 225 15.80 -17.28 11.91
CA GLN A 225 15.50 -17.52 10.50
C GLN A 225 14.05 -17.96 10.25
N LEU A 226 13.27 -18.20 11.31
CA LEU A 226 11.85 -18.54 11.20
C LEU A 226 10.99 -17.33 10.83
N MET A 227 11.49 -16.10 11.01
CA MET A 227 10.76 -14.89 10.64
C MET A 227 10.31 -14.92 9.17
N GLY A 228 9.02 -14.72 8.92
CA GLY A 228 8.43 -14.75 7.58
C GLY A 228 8.14 -16.14 7.02
N ILE A 229 8.48 -17.23 7.74
CA ILE A 229 8.10 -18.60 7.35
C ILE A 229 6.74 -18.94 7.93
N SER A 230 5.83 -19.44 7.10
CA SER A 230 4.48 -19.85 7.53
C SER A 230 4.53 -21.01 8.54
N PRO A 231 3.65 -21.01 9.58
CA PRO A 231 3.46 -22.16 10.48
C PRO A 231 3.13 -23.47 9.77
N ALA A 232 2.53 -23.40 8.57
CA ALA A 232 2.22 -24.57 7.76
C ALA A 232 3.48 -25.26 7.22
N ALA A 233 4.53 -24.50 6.93
CA ALA A 233 5.82 -25.04 6.49
C ALA A 233 6.75 -25.36 7.66
N CYS A 234 6.79 -24.47 8.65
CA CYS A 234 7.53 -24.67 9.89
C CYS A 234 6.67 -24.39 11.10
N ALA A 235 6.30 -25.47 11.80
CA ALA A 235 5.51 -25.39 13.02
C ALA A 235 6.07 -24.36 14.01
N CYS A 236 5.18 -23.70 14.74
CA CYS A 236 5.56 -22.74 15.76
C CYS A 236 6.29 -23.44 16.90
N ASN A 237 7.44 -22.90 17.29
CA ASN A 237 8.16 -23.37 18.47
C ASN A 237 7.42 -22.89 19.73
N GLU A 238 7.24 -23.79 20.70
CA GLU A 238 6.54 -23.44 21.96
C GLU A 238 7.28 -22.39 22.80
N THR A 239 8.60 -22.27 22.62
CA THR A 239 9.42 -21.29 23.33
C THR A 239 10.34 -20.61 22.34
N GLY A 240 10.38 -19.29 22.40
CA GLY A 240 11.27 -18.45 21.64
C GLY A 240 11.19 -18.50 20.12
N ASP A 241 10.01 -18.79 19.59
CA ASP A 241 9.69 -18.51 18.20
C ASP A 241 9.64 -16.98 17.99
N PRO A 242 10.41 -16.41 17.06
CA PRO A 242 10.36 -14.97 16.83
C PRO A 242 9.04 -14.50 16.19
N ARG A 243 8.22 -15.42 15.65
CA ARG A 243 6.90 -15.12 15.06
C ARG A 243 5.78 -14.97 16.11
N ALA A 244 6.08 -15.15 17.40
CA ALA A 244 5.11 -15.06 18.49
C ALA A 244 4.37 -13.71 18.48
N GLY A 245 3.04 -13.71 18.64
CA GLY A 245 2.16 -12.54 18.67
C GLY A 245 1.66 -12.07 17.30
N GLY A 246 2.19 -12.64 16.22
CA GLY A 246 1.69 -12.44 14.86
C GLY A 246 1.13 -13.73 14.30
N THR A 247 2.00 -14.55 13.70
CA THR A 247 1.60 -15.81 13.04
C THR A 247 1.70 -17.02 13.97
N CYS A 248 2.37 -16.87 15.11
CA CYS A 248 2.43 -17.90 16.14
C CYS A 248 1.86 -17.34 17.44
N LYS A 249 1.14 -18.16 18.19
CA LYS A 249 0.65 -17.80 19.52
C LYS A 249 1.76 -17.36 20.47
N VAL A 250 1.44 -16.42 21.34
CA VAL A 250 2.31 -16.02 22.45
C VAL A 250 2.22 -17.05 23.56
N THR A 251 3.37 -17.43 24.12
CA THR A 251 3.48 -18.43 25.19
C THR A 251 4.28 -17.95 26.39
N GLU A 252 4.95 -16.80 26.29
CA GLU A 252 5.93 -16.32 27.29
C GLU A 252 5.56 -14.94 27.83
N GLU A 253 5.90 -14.67 29.09
CA GLU A 253 5.71 -13.37 29.74
C GLU A 253 6.84 -12.39 29.42
N CYS A 254 6.51 -11.12 29.21
CA CYS A 254 7.50 -10.07 29.01
C CYS A 254 8.33 -9.85 30.28
N ASN A 255 9.62 -9.55 30.11
CA ASN A 255 10.53 -9.15 31.18
C ASN A 255 11.64 -8.23 30.62
N ALA A 256 12.58 -7.80 31.47
CA ALA A 256 13.65 -6.87 31.06
C ALA A 256 14.54 -7.38 29.90
N THR A 257 14.55 -8.69 29.62
CA THR A 257 15.32 -9.33 28.54
C THR A 257 14.44 -9.73 27.35
N LEU A 258 13.18 -10.09 27.59
CA LEU A 258 12.20 -10.41 26.55
C LEU A 258 11.17 -9.28 26.45
N ASN A 259 11.34 -8.42 25.46
CA ASN A 259 10.41 -7.34 25.16
C ASN A 259 9.67 -7.59 23.83
N PRO A 260 8.58 -6.84 23.56
CA PRO A 260 7.75 -7.03 22.38
C PRO A 260 8.44 -6.75 21.04
N THR A 261 9.53 -5.98 21.04
CA THR A 261 10.28 -5.68 19.80
C THR A 261 11.18 -6.83 19.36
N ILE A 262 11.49 -7.78 20.26
CA ILE A 262 12.21 -9.00 19.94
C ILE A 262 11.24 -10.06 19.39
N ARG A 263 10.11 -10.26 20.08
CA ARG A 263 8.98 -11.13 19.70
C ARG A 263 7.81 -10.87 20.65
N GLY A 264 6.60 -11.28 20.27
CA GLY A 264 5.42 -11.18 21.13
C GLY A 264 5.62 -11.87 22.49
N CYS A 265 5.18 -11.20 23.55
CA CYS A 265 5.22 -11.68 24.93
C CYS A 265 4.03 -11.12 25.71
N PHE A 266 3.54 -11.82 26.73
CA PHE A 266 2.40 -11.41 27.53
C PHE A 266 2.77 -10.26 28.49
N CYS A 267 1.90 -9.26 28.58
CA CYS A 267 1.98 -8.24 29.61
C CYS A 267 1.86 -8.87 31.00
N THR A 268 2.65 -8.39 31.96
CA THR A 268 2.54 -8.80 33.37
C THR A 268 2.16 -7.61 34.25
N SER A 269 1.70 -7.86 35.48
CA SER A 269 1.41 -6.78 36.43
C SER A 269 2.63 -5.91 36.74
N ASN A 270 3.85 -6.44 36.60
CA ASN A 270 5.10 -5.77 36.97
C ASN A 270 5.86 -5.20 35.77
N TYR A 271 5.51 -5.59 34.54
CA TYR A 271 6.22 -5.21 33.33
C TYR A 271 5.28 -5.15 32.13
N GLN A 272 5.01 -3.93 31.66
CA GLN A 272 4.03 -3.59 30.61
C GLN A 272 4.67 -2.68 29.55
N PRO A 273 5.67 -3.18 28.81
CA PRO A 273 6.27 -2.40 27.74
C PRO A 273 5.27 -2.21 26.59
N ASP A 274 5.47 -1.15 25.81
CA ASP A 274 4.65 -0.87 24.63
C ASP A 274 4.71 -2.06 23.65
N GLY A 275 3.53 -2.44 23.13
CA GLY A 275 3.39 -3.58 22.23
C GLY A 275 3.29 -4.96 22.88
N CYS A 276 3.28 -5.08 24.22
CA CYS A 276 3.09 -6.39 24.88
C CYS A 276 1.71 -6.97 24.58
N THR A 277 1.57 -8.30 24.58
CA THR A 277 0.33 -9.01 24.26
C THR A 277 -0.59 -9.09 25.49
N CYS A 278 -1.86 -8.78 25.30
CA CYS A 278 -2.84 -8.79 26.39
C CYS A 278 -3.05 -10.18 26.97
N THR A 279 -3.39 -10.23 28.26
CA THR A 279 -3.96 -11.43 28.89
C THR A 279 -5.39 -11.14 29.34
N SER A 280 -6.14 -12.17 29.74
CA SER A 280 -7.48 -11.97 30.32
C SER A 280 -7.47 -11.20 31.64
N ALA A 281 -6.32 -11.05 32.29
CA ALA A 281 -6.17 -10.36 33.57
C ALA A 281 -5.47 -9.00 33.48
N ILE A 282 -4.63 -8.77 32.46
CA ILE A 282 -3.77 -7.59 32.34
C ILE A 282 -4.03 -6.88 31.02
N HIS A 283 -4.61 -5.69 31.13
CA HIS A 283 -4.88 -4.75 30.04
C HIS A 283 -4.31 -3.39 30.46
N PRO A 284 -3.07 -3.06 30.09
CA PRO A 284 -2.50 -1.75 30.37
C PRO A 284 -3.37 -0.67 29.72
N ASP A 285 -3.77 0.34 30.51
CA ASP A 285 -4.53 1.52 30.04
C ASP A 285 -3.59 2.66 29.56
N ASN A 286 -2.35 2.34 29.12
CA ASN A 286 -1.44 3.33 28.53
C ASN A 286 -1.91 3.74 27.11
N GLU A 287 -1.37 4.85 26.58
CA GLU A 287 -1.82 5.47 25.31
C GLU A 287 -1.86 4.51 24.11
N GLU A 288 -1.02 3.46 24.10
CA GLU A 288 -0.99 2.44 23.04
C GLU A 288 -1.64 1.10 23.44
N GLY A 289 -1.90 0.87 24.73
CA GLY A 289 -2.42 -0.39 25.26
C GLY A 289 -1.53 -1.62 24.98
N CYS A 290 -1.97 -2.80 25.41
CA CYS A 290 -1.42 -4.07 24.91
C CYS A 290 -1.90 -4.39 23.47
N VAL A 291 -1.28 -5.32 22.76
CA VAL A 291 -1.79 -5.84 21.47
C VAL A 291 -2.53 -7.17 21.68
N CYS A 292 -3.47 -7.50 20.80
CA CYS A 292 -4.11 -8.81 20.81
C CYS A 292 -3.33 -9.78 19.95
N ASP A 293 -3.18 -11.02 20.43
CA ASP A 293 -2.61 -12.12 19.66
C ASP A 293 -3.51 -12.43 18.46
N GLN A 294 -2.92 -12.52 17.27
CA GLN A 294 -3.66 -12.77 16.02
C GLN A 294 -3.75 -14.26 15.69
N ASP A 295 -3.04 -15.12 16.41
CA ASP A 295 -3.11 -16.55 16.25
C ASP A 295 -4.51 -17.08 16.61
N GLU A 296 -5.03 -18.01 15.81
CA GLU A 296 -6.37 -18.59 16.00
C GLU A 296 -6.46 -19.43 17.30
N ASP A 297 -5.33 -19.98 17.75
CA ASP A 297 -5.19 -20.79 18.97
C ASP A 297 -4.63 -19.97 20.15
N ALA A 298 -4.73 -18.63 20.09
CA ALA A 298 -4.29 -17.75 21.16
C ALA A 298 -4.95 -18.10 22.51
N VAL A 299 -4.16 -18.07 23.59
CA VAL A 299 -4.63 -18.32 24.97
C VAL A 299 -5.73 -17.34 25.37
N TYR A 300 -5.61 -16.11 24.89
CA TYR A 300 -6.62 -15.09 25.02
C TYR A 300 -7.12 -14.72 23.63
N ASP A 301 -8.22 -15.34 23.22
CA ASP A 301 -8.69 -15.30 21.84
C ASP A 301 -8.89 -13.86 21.34
N LEU A 302 -8.64 -13.67 20.05
CA LEU A 302 -8.64 -12.36 19.41
C LEU A 302 -9.96 -11.59 19.61
N THR A 303 -11.09 -12.29 19.62
CA THR A 303 -12.41 -11.65 19.75
C THR A 303 -12.62 -11.14 21.17
N THR A 304 -12.36 -11.97 22.17
CA THR A 304 -12.46 -11.58 23.59
C THR A 304 -11.43 -10.51 23.93
N CYS A 305 -10.20 -10.64 23.42
CA CYS A 305 -9.17 -9.62 23.61
C CYS A 305 -9.59 -8.26 23.08
N ARG A 306 -10.04 -8.19 21.82
CA ARG A 306 -10.53 -6.93 21.24
C ARG A 306 -11.74 -6.39 21.99
N ALA A 307 -12.60 -7.25 22.53
CA ALA A 307 -13.74 -6.83 23.33
C ALA A 307 -13.36 -6.12 24.64
N THR A 308 -12.22 -6.47 25.23
CA THR A 308 -11.73 -5.82 26.46
C THR A 308 -10.97 -4.51 26.24
N LYS A 309 -10.66 -4.16 24.98
CA LYS A 309 -10.00 -2.89 24.64
C LYS A 309 -10.94 -1.71 24.79
N THR A 310 -10.42 -0.58 25.26
CA THR A 310 -11.19 0.67 25.29
C THR A 310 -11.39 1.18 23.85
N CYS A 311 -12.62 1.55 23.51
CA CYS A 311 -12.93 2.12 22.20
C CYS A 311 -12.25 3.48 22.04
N ILE A 312 -11.50 3.67 20.96
CA ILE A 312 -10.97 4.97 20.54
C ILE A 312 -11.95 5.72 19.64
N GLU A 313 -12.79 4.95 18.92
CA GLU A 313 -13.90 5.43 18.09
C GLU A 313 -15.03 4.38 18.08
N TYR A 314 -16.07 4.60 17.28
CA TYR A 314 -17.18 3.65 17.17
C TYR A 314 -16.72 2.25 16.80
N ASN A 315 -16.85 1.33 17.77
CA ASN A 315 -16.50 -0.07 17.60
C ASN A 315 -15.07 -0.26 17.05
N ASN A 316 -14.15 0.62 17.44
CA ASN A 316 -12.76 0.56 17.07
C ASN A 316 -11.89 0.50 18.33
N PRO A 317 -11.17 -0.61 18.59
CA PRO A 317 -11.17 -1.85 17.81
C PRO A 317 -12.52 -2.59 17.85
N ILE A 318 -12.78 -3.45 16.86
CA ILE A 318 -14.05 -4.18 16.75
C ILE A 318 -14.34 -4.94 18.04
N GLY A 319 -15.48 -4.66 18.67
CA GLY A 319 -15.92 -5.30 19.91
C GLY A 319 -15.56 -4.55 21.18
N CYS A 320 -14.73 -3.50 21.13
CA CYS A 320 -14.21 -2.75 22.28
C CYS A 320 -15.25 -2.38 23.36
N ARG A 321 -14.78 -2.29 24.62
CA ARG A 321 -15.51 -1.73 25.76
C ARG A 321 -15.46 -0.20 25.77
N CYS A 322 -16.42 0.43 26.43
CA CYS A 322 -16.39 1.87 26.63
C CYS A 322 -15.36 2.28 27.68
N ALA A 323 -14.86 3.52 27.55
CA ALA A 323 -14.02 4.14 28.55
C ALA A 323 -14.72 4.25 29.92
N SER A 324 -13.94 4.43 30.97
CA SER A 324 -14.43 4.53 32.34
C SER A 324 -15.07 5.90 32.64
N ASP A 325 -14.66 6.93 31.90
CA ASP A 325 -15.08 8.33 32.03
C ASP A 325 -15.20 9.02 30.65
N ASP A 326 -15.56 10.30 30.66
CA ASP A 326 -15.75 11.13 29.46
C ASP A 326 -14.52 12.03 29.16
N ASP A 327 -13.37 11.78 29.79
CA ASP A 327 -12.18 12.64 29.64
C ASP A 327 -11.39 12.37 28.35
N VAL A 328 -11.81 11.37 27.58
CA VAL A 328 -11.24 11.01 26.28
C VAL A 328 -12.17 11.41 25.12
N ALA A 329 -11.61 11.58 23.92
CA ALA A 329 -12.35 12.02 22.72
C ALA A 329 -13.56 11.14 22.37
N TYR A 330 -13.51 9.84 22.69
CA TYR A 330 -14.62 8.89 22.59
C TYR A 330 -15.00 8.36 23.98
N GLY A 331 -15.46 9.28 24.82
CA GLY A 331 -15.79 9.05 26.22
C GLY A 331 -16.89 8.00 26.48
N LYS A 332 -17.02 7.59 27.73
CA LYS A 332 -18.00 6.61 28.24
C LYS A 332 -19.40 6.85 27.67
N THR A 333 -19.94 8.06 27.82
CA THR A 333 -21.31 8.43 27.44
C THR A 333 -21.50 8.30 25.93
N GLN A 334 -20.55 8.83 25.16
CA GLN A 334 -20.60 8.75 23.70
C GLN A 334 -20.54 7.30 23.22
N CYS A 335 -19.63 6.51 23.78
CA CYS A 335 -19.49 5.09 23.48
C CYS A 335 -20.73 4.29 23.83
N GLN A 336 -21.25 4.39 25.06
CA GLN A 336 -22.42 3.65 25.52
C GLN A 336 -23.63 3.94 24.63
N SER A 337 -23.86 5.21 24.30
CA SER A 337 -24.96 5.64 23.44
C SER A 337 -24.87 5.11 21.99
N SER A 338 -23.69 4.62 21.57
CA SER A 338 -23.49 4.01 20.26
C SER A 338 -23.72 2.50 20.24
N LYS A 339 -23.69 1.84 21.41
CA LYS A 339 -23.84 0.39 21.54
C LYS A 339 -25.33 0.04 21.53
N VAL A 340 -25.67 -1.00 20.76
CA VAL A 340 -27.03 -1.55 20.74
C VAL A 340 -27.22 -2.42 21.98
N CYS A 341 -28.33 -2.28 22.69
CA CYS A 341 -28.69 -3.17 23.79
C CYS A 341 -29.04 -4.58 23.27
N THR A 342 -28.04 -5.43 23.02
CA THR A 342 -28.25 -6.84 22.65
C THR A 342 -27.39 -7.76 23.51
N GLY A 343 -27.97 -8.88 23.96
CA GLY A 343 -27.26 -9.94 24.69
C GLY A 343 -27.53 -9.98 26.20
N THR A 344 -26.79 -10.83 26.90
CA THR A 344 -26.83 -10.97 28.38
C THR A 344 -25.98 -9.93 29.10
N ASP A 345 -25.02 -9.32 28.41
CA ASP A 345 -24.11 -8.28 28.93
C ASP A 345 -24.50 -6.91 28.38
N ILE A 346 -25.68 -6.45 28.80
CA ILE A 346 -26.26 -5.17 28.38
C ILE A 346 -25.47 -4.03 29.05
N PRO A 347 -24.74 -3.18 28.28
CA PRO A 347 -24.02 -2.05 28.88
C PRO A 347 -25.00 -1.05 29.50
N GLU A 348 -24.71 -0.57 30.70
CA GLU A 348 -25.46 0.53 31.31
C GLU A 348 -25.45 1.74 30.35
N GLY A 349 -26.63 2.28 30.00
CA GLY A 349 -26.76 3.41 29.06
C GLY A 349 -26.74 3.03 27.57
N CYS A 350 -26.81 1.76 27.19
CA CYS A 350 -26.98 1.35 25.79
C CYS A 350 -28.31 1.84 25.20
N THR A 351 -28.39 1.92 23.86
CA THR A 351 -29.63 2.28 23.15
C THR A 351 -30.24 1.04 22.48
N PRO A 352 -31.52 0.69 22.73
CA PRO A 352 -32.16 -0.49 22.13
C PRO A 352 -32.52 -0.24 20.66
N ASN A 353 -32.84 -1.29 19.90
CA ASN A 353 -33.47 -1.14 18.58
C ASN A 353 -34.93 -0.71 18.73
N CYS A 354 -35.43 0.11 17.82
CA CYS A 354 -36.83 0.52 17.83
C CYS A 354 -37.78 -0.66 17.59
N THR A 355 -38.84 -0.75 18.38
CA THR A 355 -39.98 -1.66 18.16
C THR A 355 -41.14 -0.97 17.46
N ALA A 356 -41.24 0.36 17.58
CA ALA A 356 -42.20 1.20 16.89
C ALA A 356 -42.00 1.18 15.36
N THR A 357 -43.10 1.24 14.62
CA THR A 357 -43.13 1.16 13.16
C THR A 357 -42.73 2.48 12.50
N THR A 358 -42.45 2.47 11.19
CA THR A 358 -42.05 3.66 10.40
C THR A 358 -43.02 4.85 10.47
N GLN A 359 -44.30 4.59 10.75
CA GLN A 359 -45.37 5.60 10.79
C GLN A 359 -45.51 6.28 12.17
N GLU A 360 -44.86 5.72 13.19
CA GLU A 360 -44.93 6.23 14.56
C GLU A 360 -43.82 7.25 14.84
N SER A 361 -43.87 7.84 16.03
CA SER A 361 -42.82 8.70 16.58
C SER A 361 -42.37 8.18 17.93
N VAL A 362 -41.07 8.26 18.20
CA VAL A 362 -40.46 7.94 19.49
C VAL A 362 -39.78 9.17 20.06
N GLU A 363 -39.44 9.14 21.35
CA GLU A 363 -38.59 10.18 21.93
C GLU A 363 -37.24 10.23 21.19
N LEU A 364 -36.74 11.44 20.97
CA LEU A 364 -35.54 11.68 20.17
C LEU A 364 -34.36 10.86 20.71
N ASN A 365 -33.75 10.07 19.83
CA ASN A 365 -32.62 9.18 20.11
C ASN A 365 -32.87 8.05 21.13
N SER A 366 -34.13 7.76 21.48
CA SER A 366 -34.47 6.70 22.46
C SER A 366 -34.21 5.27 21.97
N CYS A 367 -34.12 5.05 20.65
CA CYS A 367 -33.86 3.75 20.06
C CYS A 367 -33.20 3.87 18.69
N PHE A 368 -32.44 2.85 18.27
CA PHE A 368 -31.85 2.79 16.93
C PHE A 368 -32.86 2.44 15.85
N CYS A 369 -32.86 3.22 14.78
CA CYS A 369 -33.58 2.90 13.56
C CYS A 369 -33.09 1.55 12.99
N THR A 370 -34.01 0.76 12.45
CA THR A 370 -33.70 -0.46 11.69
C THR A 370 -34.35 -0.39 10.31
N ALA A 371 -34.03 -1.35 9.43
CA ALA A 371 -34.63 -1.42 8.10
C ALA A 371 -36.18 -1.50 8.14
N THR A 372 -36.75 -2.15 9.15
CA THR A 372 -38.21 -2.33 9.29
C THR A 372 -38.86 -1.37 10.27
N ASN A 373 -38.13 -0.93 11.30
CA ASN A 373 -38.63 -0.08 12.38
C ASN A 373 -37.82 1.22 12.43
N ASN A 374 -38.29 2.26 11.75
CA ASN A 374 -37.64 3.57 11.64
C ASN A 374 -38.63 4.74 11.89
N PRO A 375 -39.21 4.83 13.10
CA PRO A 375 -40.15 5.91 13.48
C PRO A 375 -39.48 7.29 13.44
N SER A 376 -40.28 8.36 13.42
CA SER A 376 -39.76 9.72 13.63
C SER A 376 -39.06 9.81 14.98
N GLY A 377 -37.85 10.38 15.03
CA GLY A 377 -37.08 10.55 16.27
C GLY A 377 -36.14 9.40 16.63
N CYS A 378 -36.12 8.29 15.88
CA CYS A 378 -35.13 7.24 16.11
C CYS A 378 -33.70 7.71 15.82
N ARG A 379 -32.73 7.14 16.54
CA ARG A 379 -31.30 7.37 16.34
C ARG A 379 -30.80 6.59 15.13
N CYS A 380 -30.06 7.23 14.25
CA CYS A 380 -29.45 6.55 13.12
C CYS A 380 -28.31 5.62 13.57
N PRO A 381 -28.24 4.37 13.07
CA PRO A 381 -27.10 3.49 13.29
C PRO A 381 -25.80 4.16 12.91
N ILE A 382 -24.74 3.98 13.71
CA ILE A 382 -23.39 4.44 13.38
C ILE A 382 -22.70 3.48 12.39
N ASP A 383 -22.95 2.19 12.51
CA ASP A 383 -22.56 1.21 11.49
C ASP A 383 -23.28 1.50 10.17
N SER A 384 -22.50 1.82 9.15
CA SER A 384 -23.02 2.17 7.83
C SER A 384 -23.81 1.03 7.20
N LEU A 385 -23.40 -0.23 7.43
CA LEU A 385 -24.08 -1.41 6.89
C LEU A 385 -25.54 -1.50 7.35
N LYS A 386 -25.84 -0.98 8.55
CA LYS A 386 -27.19 -0.95 9.14
C LYS A 386 -28.07 0.18 8.62
N LEU A 387 -27.55 1.09 7.80
CA LEU A 387 -28.35 2.14 7.16
C LEU A 387 -29.20 1.62 5.99
N THR A 388 -28.88 0.43 5.46
CA THR A 388 -29.63 -0.20 4.37
C THR A 388 -31.11 -0.34 4.73
N GLY A 389 -32.00 0.14 3.85
CA GLY A 389 -33.45 0.12 4.06
C GLY A 389 -33.99 1.24 4.95
N ILE A 390 -33.14 2.09 5.53
CA ILE A 390 -33.55 3.25 6.32
C ILE A 390 -33.70 4.48 5.41
N PRO A 391 -34.89 5.12 5.35
CA PRO A 391 -35.12 6.27 4.48
C PRO A 391 -34.21 7.47 4.82
N ILE A 392 -33.82 8.24 3.80
CA ILE A 392 -33.00 9.46 3.96
C ILE A 392 -33.69 10.55 4.80
N SER A 393 -35.02 10.55 4.83
CA SER A 393 -35.82 11.44 5.69
C SER A 393 -35.74 11.09 7.18
N ARG A 394 -35.27 9.87 7.51
CA ARG A 394 -34.98 9.44 8.87
C ARG A 394 -33.49 9.60 9.18
N CYS A 395 -32.66 9.11 8.26
CA CYS A 395 -31.21 9.14 8.40
C CYS A 395 -30.58 9.73 7.15
N ALA A 396 -30.15 10.99 7.27
CA ALA A 396 -29.46 11.71 6.20
C ALA A 396 -28.26 10.91 5.67
N CYS A 397 -27.93 11.15 4.41
CA CYS A 397 -26.75 10.56 3.79
C CYS A 397 -25.48 11.06 4.47
N ARG A 398 -24.52 10.17 4.70
CA ARG A 398 -23.21 10.57 5.22
C ARG A 398 -22.32 11.09 4.11
N PRO A 399 -21.41 12.04 4.42
CA PRO A 399 -20.49 12.62 3.44
C PRO A 399 -19.47 11.59 2.91
N THR A 400 -19.11 10.60 3.72
CA THR A 400 -18.21 9.50 3.35
C THR A 400 -18.75 8.21 3.94
N GLY A 401 -18.43 7.08 3.31
CA GLY A 401 -18.64 5.79 3.95
C GLY A 401 -20.08 5.26 3.97
N ASP A 402 -21.09 5.99 3.49
CA ASP A 402 -22.50 5.58 3.54
C ASP A 402 -22.77 4.41 2.58
N ILE A 403 -23.20 3.25 3.10
CA ILE A 403 -23.45 2.06 2.29
C ILE A 403 -24.52 2.29 1.21
N ARG A 404 -25.37 3.32 1.38
CA ARG A 404 -26.40 3.72 0.42
C ARG A 404 -25.85 4.62 -0.69
N GLY A 405 -24.55 4.94 -0.67
CA GLY A 405 -23.86 5.67 -1.73
C GLY A 405 -24.10 5.01 -3.09
N GLY A 406 -24.40 5.82 -4.11
CA GLY A 406 -24.73 5.37 -5.46
C GLY A 406 -26.05 4.62 -5.63
N THR A 407 -26.84 4.44 -4.58
CA THR A 407 -28.20 3.86 -4.66
C THR A 407 -29.27 4.86 -4.20
N THR A 408 -29.27 5.22 -2.92
CA THR A 408 -30.20 6.20 -2.34
C THR A 408 -29.49 7.52 -2.04
N CYS A 409 -28.19 7.46 -1.76
CA CYS A 409 -27.30 8.60 -1.56
C CYS A 409 -26.42 8.79 -2.79
N LEU A 410 -25.84 9.99 -2.96
CA LEU A 410 -24.77 10.16 -3.92
C LEU A 410 -23.54 9.36 -3.48
N ALA A 411 -22.86 8.76 -4.44
CA ALA A 411 -21.53 8.21 -4.19
C ALA A 411 -20.56 9.39 -4.11
N THR A 412 -19.78 9.46 -3.04
CA THR A 412 -18.79 10.51 -2.79
C THR A 412 -17.36 9.98 -2.76
N ASP A 413 -17.18 8.69 -2.43
CA ASP A 413 -15.88 8.05 -2.35
C ASP A 413 -15.45 7.48 -3.72
N GLU A 414 -14.17 7.61 -4.06
CA GLU A 414 -13.59 7.00 -5.26
C GLU A 414 -13.28 5.51 -5.06
N CYS A 415 -13.36 4.72 -6.13
CA CYS A 415 -12.99 3.30 -6.08
C CYS A 415 -11.48 3.13 -5.87
N ILE A 416 -11.09 2.14 -5.07
CA ILE A 416 -9.69 1.83 -4.76
C ILE A 416 -9.48 0.34 -4.98
N GLU A 417 -8.49 -0.03 -5.80
CA GLU A 417 -8.20 -1.42 -6.11
C GLU A 417 -7.90 -2.23 -4.85
N GLY A 418 -8.61 -3.35 -4.67
CA GLY A 418 -8.47 -4.23 -3.51
C GLY A 418 -8.98 -3.69 -2.17
N VAL A 419 -9.44 -2.43 -2.12
CA VAL A 419 -9.87 -1.76 -0.87
C VAL A 419 -11.34 -1.36 -0.93
N LEU A 420 -11.79 -0.74 -2.02
CA LEU A 420 -13.16 -0.30 -2.21
C LEU A 420 -13.59 -0.58 -3.64
N VAL A 421 -14.34 -1.66 -3.82
CA VAL A 421 -14.86 -2.09 -5.12
C VAL A 421 -16.38 -1.89 -5.21
N PRO A 422 -16.94 -1.72 -6.43
CA PRO A 422 -18.37 -1.46 -6.61
C PRO A 422 -19.33 -2.53 -6.08
N SER A 423 -18.85 -3.75 -5.80
CA SER A 423 -19.65 -4.81 -5.18
C SER A 423 -19.91 -4.59 -3.69
N ASP A 424 -19.00 -3.91 -3.00
CA ASP A 424 -19.07 -3.75 -1.54
C ASP A 424 -19.89 -2.51 -1.19
N ARG A 425 -19.59 -1.42 -1.89
CA ARG A 425 -20.29 -0.14 -1.82
C ARG A 425 -20.06 0.59 -3.12
N ASN A 426 -21.10 1.17 -3.72
CA ASN A 426 -20.90 1.93 -4.94
C ASN A 426 -19.92 3.09 -4.69
N CYS A 427 -18.93 3.20 -5.56
CA CYS A 427 -17.86 4.19 -5.51
C CYS A 427 -17.72 4.86 -6.88
N LEU A 428 -17.11 6.05 -6.92
CA LEU A 428 -16.87 6.84 -8.13
C LEU A 428 -15.69 6.26 -8.93
N CYS A 429 -15.85 6.15 -10.25
CA CYS A 429 -14.71 5.85 -11.13
C CYS A 429 -13.67 6.97 -11.03
N ASN A 430 -12.38 6.64 -11.07
CA ASN A 430 -11.30 7.63 -11.15
C ASN A 430 -10.34 7.31 -12.32
N ALA A 431 -9.29 8.11 -12.48
CA ALA A 431 -8.33 7.95 -13.58
C ALA A 431 -7.54 6.64 -13.51
N ASN A 432 -7.29 6.13 -12.29
CA ASN A 432 -6.38 5.02 -12.04
C ASN A 432 -7.09 3.68 -11.93
N TYR A 433 -8.36 3.66 -11.52
CA TYR A 433 -9.12 2.45 -11.25
C TYR A 433 -10.58 2.59 -11.69
N GLN A 434 -10.95 1.81 -12.70
CA GLN A 434 -12.25 1.86 -13.39
C GLN A 434 -12.91 0.48 -13.49
N PRO A 435 -13.19 -0.18 -12.36
CA PRO A 435 -13.81 -1.49 -12.37
C PRO A 435 -15.24 -1.43 -12.93
N SER A 436 -15.69 -2.53 -13.52
CA SER A 436 -17.07 -2.65 -13.99
C SER A 436 -18.07 -2.35 -12.87
N GLY A 437 -19.03 -1.48 -13.15
CA GLY A 437 -20.08 -1.10 -12.20
C GLY A 437 -19.76 0.06 -11.25
N CYS A 438 -18.59 0.71 -11.37
CA CYS A 438 -18.33 1.99 -10.68
C CYS A 438 -19.30 3.09 -11.14
N MET A 439 -19.52 4.09 -10.28
CA MET A 439 -20.40 5.21 -10.54
C MET A 439 -19.70 6.25 -11.43
N CYS A 440 -20.35 6.73 -12.47
CA CYS A 440 -19.80 7.72 -13.39
C CYS A 440 -19.43 9.02 -12.64
N ASN A 441 -18.20 9.50 -12.83
CA ASN A 441 -17.69 10.71 -12.19
C ASN A 441 -16.98 11.60 -13.23
N PRO A 442 -17.65 12.58 -13.85
CA PRO A 442 -17.03 13.43 -14.84
C PRO A 442 -15.77 14.14 -14.30
N PRO A 443 -14.65 14.17 -15.05
CA PRO A 443 -14.49 13.73 -16.44
C PRO A 443 -14.20 12.23 -16.65
N TYR A 444 -14.01 11.46 -15.58
CA TYR A 444 -13.63 10.05 -15.59
C TYR A 444 -14.86 9.13 -15.67
N SER A 445 -15.53 9.14 -16.83
CA SER A 445 -16.71 8.32 -17.11
C SER A 445 -16.44 7.30 -18.21
N PRO A 446 -15.81 6.15 -17.90
CA PRO A 446 -15.55 5.10 -18.88
C PRO A 446 -16.84 4.46 -19.40
N LEU A 447 -16.72 3.81 -20.56
CA LEU A 447 -17.83 3.11 -21.19
C LEU A 447 -18.30 1.95 -20.30
N GLY A 448 -19.50 2.05 -19.72
CA GLY A 448 -20.07 1.03 -18.83
C GLY A 448 -20.14 1.38 -17.33
N CYS A 449 -19.78 2.60 -16.93
CA CYS A 449 -20.06 3.09 -15.57
C CYS A 449 -21.57 3.25 -15.30
N LYS A 450 -21.97 3.17 -14.03
CA LYS A 450 -23.36 3.38 -13.57
C LYS A 450 -23.62 4.86 -13.31
N ASN A 451 -24.70 5.42 -13.84
CA ASN A 451 -25.07 6.79 -13.55
C ASN A 451 -25.51 6.97 -12.09
N GLN A 452 -25.17 8.12 -11.50
CA GLN A 452 -25.66 8.47 -10.16
C GLN A 452 -27.19 8.53 -10.10
N PRO A 453 -27.80 8.08 -8.99
CA PRO A 453 -29.23 8.28 -8.78
C PRO A 453 -29.53 9.79 -8.72
N PRO A 454 -30.63 10.26 -9.34
CA PRO A 454 -31.01 11.66 -9.24
C PRO A 454 -31.32 12.02 -7.78
N LEU A 455 -30.79 13.15 -7.30
CA LEU A 455 -31.17 13.71 -6.01
C LEU A 455 -32.67 14.01 -6.03
N ARG A 456 -33.48 13.25 -5.30
CA ARG A 456 -34.85 13.67 -5.02
C ARG A 456 -34.78 14.91 -4.12
N PRO A 457 -35.45 16.02 -4.48
CA PRO A 457 -35.59 17.12 -3.54
C PRO A 457 -36.29 16.59 -2.28
N PRO A 458 -35.95 17.11 -1.08
CA PRO A 458 -36.69 16.78 0.12
C PRO A 458 -38.18 17.10 -0.14
N VAL A 459 -39.03 16.11 0.10
CA VAL A 459 -40.48 16.32 0.10
C VAL A 459 -40.76 17.10 1.38
N ASP A 460 -41.12 18.38 1.23
CA ASP A 460 -41.62 19.26 2.30
C ASP A 460 -42.80 18.63 3.06
#